data_AF-K1ULN3-F1
#
_entry.id   AF-K1ULN3-F1
#
_cell.length_a   1.000
_cell.length_b   1.000
_cell.length_c   1.000
_cell.angle_alpha   90.00
_cell.angle_beta   90.00
_cell.angle_gamma   90.00
#
_symmetry.space_group_name_H-M   'P 1'
#
loop_
_entity.id
_entity.type
_entity.pdbx_description
1 polymer ?
#
loop_
_entity_poly.entity_id
_entity_poly.type
_entity_poly.pdbx_seq_one_letter_code
_entity_poly.pdbx_strand_id
1 'polypeptide(L)'
;GRVRSLDVLHRAERVHVVDEKDRTVSLTQAGIKKAEEFFGVENLADAENATLSHHINQAMKARGLMKKDIDYVVKDGQVIIVDEFTGRLMYGRRYNEGLHQAIEAKEGVSVASENKTLATITFQNFFRLYGKLSGMTGTALTEEEEFGTIYNLDIIEIPTNRPIARIDDPDVVYKTEAAKYRAVIEQVKACHAKGQPVLVGTVSIEKNEKLSYLLSREGIKHNLLNAK
;
A
#
# COMPACT_ATOMS: atom_id res chain seq x y z
N GLY A 1 -43.65 53.70 2.67
CA GLY A 1 -42.42 54.46 2.96
C GLY A 1 -41.30 53.51 3.34
N ARG A 2 -40.26 53.46 2.51
CA ARG A 2 -38.91 52.87 2.75
C ARG A 2 -38.83 51.45 3.31
N VAL A 3 -38.90 50.48 2.38
CA VAL A 3 -38.00 49.31 2.40
C VAL A 3 -36.59 49.86 2.16
N ARG A 4 -35.74 49.87 3.18
CA ARG A 4 -34.32 50.21 3.05
C ARG A 4 -33.49 48.95 3.29
N SER A 5 -32.93 48.47 2.18
CA SER A 5 -31.53 48.05 2.05
C SER A 5 -31.03 46.95 3.00
N LEU A 6 -31.17 45.70 2.56
CA LEU A 6 -30.19 44.64 2.86
C LEU A 6 -29.54 44.11 1.57
N ASP A 7 -29.44 44.96 0.54
CA ASP A 7 -28.90 44.64 -0.77
C ASP A 7 -27.52 45.26 -1.02
N VAL A 8 -26.74 45.48 0.06
CA VAL A 8 -25.43 46.11 -0.02
C VAL A 8 -24.40 45.31 0.78
N LEU A 9 -24.11 44.10 0.29
CA LEU A 9 -22.82 43.43 0.48
C LEU A 9 -22.41 42.85 -0.88
N HIS A 10 -21.75 43.71 -1.65
CA HIS A 10 -20.85 43.45 -2.77
C HIS A 10 -20.96 42.07 -3.46
N ARG A 11 -21.49 42.13 -4.69
CA ARG A 11 -21.26 41.19 -5.79
C ARG A 11 -19.77 40.82 -5.91
N ALA A 12 -19.30 39.83 -5.17
CA ALA A 12 -18.14 39.08 -5.61
C ALA A 12 -18.60 38.26 -6.82
N GLU A 13 -18.02 38.51 -8.00
CA GLU A 13 -18.22 37.61 -9.14
C GLU A 13 -17.93 36.18 -8.68
N ARG A 14 -18.87 35.25 -8.93
CA ARG A 14 -18.67 33.84 -8.55
C ARG A 14 -17.44 33.35 -9.30
N VAL A 15 -16.37 33.05 -8.57
CA VAL A 15 -15.09 32.59 -9.13
C VAL A 15 -15.10 31.11 -9.51
N HIS A 16 -16.10 30.35 -9.06
CA HIS A 16 -16.27 28.94 -9.40
C HIS A 16 -17.75 28.56 -9.38
N VAL A 17 -18.06 27.48 -10.08
CA VAL A 17 -19.37 26.81 -10.11
C VAL A 17 -19.18 25.42 -9.54
N VAL A 18 -20.04 25.06 -8.58
CA VAL A 18 -20.11 23.72 -8.00
C VAL A 18 -21.36 23.05 -8.54
N ASP A 19 -21.19 21.91 -9.21
CA ASP A 19 -22.28 21.01 -9.54
C ASP A 19 -22.30 19.88 -8.52
N GLU A 20 -23.24 19.94 -7.56
CA GLU A 20 -23.38 18.91 -6.53
C GLU A 20 -23.89 17.59 -7.10
N LYS A 21 -24.63 17.62 -8.22
CA LYS A 21 -25.21 16.42 -8.84
C LYS A 21 -24.12 15.61 -9.54
N ASP A 22 -23.28 16.29 -10.31
CA ASP A 22 -22.17 15.66 -11.03
C ASP A 22 -20.89 15.60 -10.20
N ARG A 23 -20.91 16.14 -8.97
CA ARG A 23 -19.76 16.28 -8.07
C ARG A 23 -18.54 16.90 -8.78
N THR A 24 -18.77 17.97 -9.53
CA THR A 24 -17.71 18.72 -10.24
C THR A 24 -17.60 20.15 -9.75
N VAL A 25 -16.39 20.71 -9.86
CA VAL A 25 -16.14 22.14 -9.63
C VAL A 25 -15.35 22.68 -10.80
N SER A 26 -15.81 23.81 -11.34
CA SER A 26 -15.17 24.49 -12.48
C SER A 26 -14.99 25.96 -12.16
N LEU A 27 -13.82 26.52 -12.49
CA LEU A 27 -13.60 27.96 -12.40
C LEU A 27 -14.43 28.70 -13.46
N THR A 28 -14.93 29.88 -13.11
CA THR A 28 -15.51 30.81 -14.08
C THR A 28 -14.40 31.62 -14.76
N GLN A 29 -14.71 32.35 -15.83
CA GLN A 29 -13.75 33.27 -16.45
C GLN A 29 -13.20 34.30 -15.45
N ALA A 30 -14.06 34.82 -14.57
CA ALA A 30 -13.65 35.71 -13.47
C ALA A 30 -12.71 35.00 -12.48
N GLY A 31 -12.94 33.72 -12.19
CA GLY A 31 -12.08 32.92 -11.34
C GLY A 31 -10.72 32.61 -11.94
N ILE A 32 -10.67 32.31 -13.25
CA ILE A 32 -9.44 32.09 -14.01
C ILE A 32 -8.59 33.37 -13.96
N LYS A 33 -9.17 34.51 -14.34
CA LYS A 33 -8.49 35.81 -14.32
C LYS A 33 -7.93 36.15 -12.93
N LYS A 34 -8.72 35.91 -11.88
CA LYS A 34 -8.28 36.12 -10.51
C LYS A 34 -7.13 35.22 -10.10
N ALA A 35 -7.13 33.96 -10.54
CA ALA A 35 -6.04 33.03 -10.29
C ALA A 35 -4.76 33.46 -11.04
N GLU A 36 -4.89 33.84 -12.31
CA GLU A 36 -3.79 34.36 -13.13
C GLU A 36 -3.13 35.58 -12.48
N GLU A 37 -3.92 36.56 -12.04
CA GLU A 37 -3.42 37.74 -11.32
C GLU A 37 -2.75 37.38 -9.97
N PHE A 38 -3.33 36.45 -9.20
CA PHE A 38 -2.81 36.07 -7.89
C PHE A 38 -1.48 35.32 -7.98
N PHE A 39 -1.36 34.42 -8.96
CA PHE A 39 -0.16 33.60 -9.16
C PHE A 39 0.85 34.23 -10.14
N GLY A 40 0.50 35.35 -10.77
CA GLY A 40 1.36 36.08 -11.69
C GLY A 40 1.62 35.33 -13.00
N VAL A 41 0.62 34.62 -13.52
CA VAL A 41 0.72 33.85 -14.77
C VAL A 41 -0.17 34.47 -15.86
N GLU A 42 0.28 34.47 -17.12
CA GLU A 42 -0.47 35.08 -18.22
C GLU A 42 -1.68 34.26 -18.64
N ASN A 43 -1.54 32.94 -18.69
CA ASN A 43 -2.62 32.02 -19.05
C ASN A 43 -2.53 30.74 -18.21
N LEU A 44 -3.55 30.48 -17.41
CA LEU A 44 -3.60 29.30 -16.53
C LEU A 44 -3.70 27.97 -17.32
N ALA A 45 -4.16 28.03 -18.57
CA ALA A 45 -4.32 26.85 -19.42
C ALA A 45 -3.03 26.38 -20.11
N ASP A 46 -1.94 27.16 -20.01
CA ASP A 46 -0.67 26.78 -20.62
C ASP A 46 -0.09 25.52 -19.98
N ALA A 47 0.60 24.69 -20.78
CA ALA A 47 1.17 23.42 -20.33
C ALA A 47 2.15 23.58 -19.16
N GLU A 48 2.86 24.71 -19.12
CA GLU A 48 3.79 25.11 -18.06
C GLU A 48 3.07 25.29 -16.70
N ASN A 49 1.80 25.71 -16.75
CA ASN A 49 0.95 25.98 -15.60
C ASN A 49 0.05 24.78 -15.23
N ALA A 50 0.21 23.63 -15.88
CA ALA A 50 -0.65 22.46 -15.68
C ALA A 50 -0.70 22.00 -14.21
N THR A 51 0.43 22.01 -13.51
CA THR A 51 0.50 21.66 -12.09
C THR A 51 -0.23 22.67 -11.21
N LEU A 52 -0.07 23.97 -11.49
CA LEU A 52 -0.75 25.04 -10.77
C LEU A 52 -2.28 24.94 -10.97
N SER A 53 -2.72 24.78 -12.21
CA SER A 53 -4.12 24.58 -12.57
C SER A 53 -4.70 23.36 -11.87
N HIS A 54 -3.97 22.24 -11.84
CA HIS A 54 -4.35 21.04 -11.10
C HIS A 54 -4.54 21.33 -9.60
N HIS A 55 -3.58 21.98 -8.94
CA HIS A 55 -3.69 22.32 -7.51
C HIS A 55 -4.87 23.24 -7.20
N ILE A 56 -5.12 24.25 -8.04
CA ILE A 56 -6.28 25.15 -7.87
C ILE A 56 -7.57 24.35 -7.97
N ASN A 57 -7.69 23.46 -8.96
CA ASN A 57 -8.87 22.62 -9.13
C ASN A 57 -9.09 21.69 -7.92
N GLN A 58 -8.04 21.07 -7.37
CA GLN A 58 -8.15 20.23 -6.17
C GLN A 58 -8.52 21.06 -4.93
N ALA A 59 -7.97 22.26 -4.77
CA ALA A 59 -8.35 23.16 -3.69
C ALA A 59 -9.83 23.58 -3.78
N MET A 60 -10.32 23.85 -5.00
CA MET A 60 -11.72 24.19 -5.23
C MET A 60 -12.65 22.99 -4.97
N LYS A 61 -12.26 21.78 -5.38
CA LYS A 61 -12.98 20.54 -5.05
C LYS A 61 -13.03 20.29 -3.53
N ALA A 62 -11.87 20.36 -2.86
CA ALA A 62 -11.78 20.19 -1.41
C ALA A 62 -12.66 21.22 -0.67
N ARG A 63 -12.70 22.47 -1.13
CA ARG A 63 -13.52 23.51 -0.51
C ARG A 63 -15.02 23.37 -0.83
N GLY A 64 -15.37 23.12 -2.08
CA GLY A 64 -16.73 23.19 -2.60
C GLY A 64 -17.54 21.90 -2.47
N LEU A 65 -16.89 20.73 -2.57
CA LEU A 65 -17.58 19.43 -2.57
C LEU A 65 -17.33 18.62 -1.30
N MET A 66 -16.13 18.70 -0.72
CA MET A 66 -15.74 17.82 0.39
C MET A 66 -16.15 18.44 1.73
N LYS A 67 -17.14 17.82 2.39
CA LYS A 67 -17.74 18.29 3.63
C LYS A 67 -17.19 17.49 4.82
N LYS A 68 -16.73 18.22 5.84
CA LYS A 68 -16.32 17.64 7.13
C LYS A 68 -17.53 17.00 7.80
N ASP A 69 -17.30 15.87 8.46
CA ASP A 69 -18.30 15.02 9.13
C ASP A 69 -19.32 14.37 8.19
N ILE A 70 -19.10 14.45 6.87
CA ILE A 70 -19.90 13.77 5.84
C ILE A 70 -18.99 12.93 4.96
N ASP A 71 -18.06 13.56 4.24
CA ASP A 71 -17.13 12.85 3.35
C ASP A 71 -15.87 12.39 4.10
N TYR A 72 -15.45 13.15 5.12
CA TYR A 72 -14.26 12.86 5.93
C TYR A 72 -14.40 13.44 7.34
N VAL A 73 -13.57 12.97 8.27
CA VAL A 73 -13.39 13.56 9.60
C VAL A 73 -11.92 13.94 9.81
N VAL A 74 -11.67 14.86 10.76
CA VAL A 74 -10.32 15.19 11.21
C VAL A 74 -10.13 14.66 12.62
N LYS A 75 -9.21 13.72 12.79
CA LYS A 75 -8.91 13.10 14.08
C LYS A 75 -7.41 12.95 14.25
N ASP A 76 -6.90 13.31 15.44
CA ASP A 76 -5.48 13.21 15.78
C ASP A 76 -4.56 13.89 14.75
N GLY A 77 -5.02 15.01 14.17
CA GLY A 77 -4.30 15.75 13.13
C GLY A 77 -4.29 15.08 11.75
N GLN A 78 -5.14 14.08 11.51
CA GLN A 78 -5.23 13.36 10.23
C GLN A 78 -6.64 13.45 9.64
N VAL A 79 -6.70 13.55 8.31
CA VAL A 79 -7.94 13.42 7.54
C VAL A 79 -8.24 11.93 7.35
N ILE A 80 -9.43 11.49 7.78
CA ILE A 80 -9.89 10.11 7.65
C ILE A 80 -11.16 10.09 6.81
N ILE A 81 -11.16 9.29 5.75
CA ILE A 81 -12.31 9.16 4.84
C ILE A 81 -13.48 8.47 5.55
N VAL A 82 -14.68 8.98 5.33
CA VAL A 82 -15.94 8.35 5.74
C VAL A 82 -16.50 7.60 4.54
N ASP A 83 -16.81 6.32 4.72
CA ASP A 83 -17.49 5.52 3.71
C ASP A 83 -18.94 6.00 3.52
N GLU A 84 -19.30 6.40 2.30
CA GLU A 84 -20.59 7.04 1.99
C GLU A 84 -21.81 6.13 2.27
N PHE A 85 -21.63 4.81 2.21
CA PHE A 85 -22.73 3.85 2.41
C PHE A 85 -22.89 3.44 3.88
N THR A 86 -21.78 3.29 4.59
CA THR A 86 -21.77 2.67 5.92
C THR A 86 -21.44 3.66 7.04
N GLY A 87 -20.93 4.84 6.73
CA GLY A 87 -20.43 5.82 7.70
C GLY A 87 -19.15 5.38 8.43
N ARG A 88 -18.52 4.27 8.01
CA ARG A 88 -17.33 3.74 8.66
C ARG A 88 -16.10 4.58 8.31
N LEU A 89 -15.23 4.75 9.31
CA LEU A 89 -13.94 5.42 9.14
C LEU A 89 -12.94 4.51 8.42
N MET A 90 -12.40 4.97 7.29
CA MET A 90 -11.48 4.21 6.45
C MET A 90 -10.03 4.59 6.71
N TYR A 91 -9.45 4.02 7.77
CA TYR A 91 -8.04 4.25 8.11
C TYR A 91 -7.10 3.75 7.00
N GLY A 92 -6.04 4.52 6.74
CA GLY A 92 -5.02 4.21 5.74
C GLY A 92 -5.43 4.48 4.29
N ARG A 93 -6.69 4.83 4.01
CA ARG A 93 -7.13 5.24 2.68
C ARG A 93 -6.97 6.75 2.50
N ARG A 94 -6.54 7.15 1.30
CA ARG A 94 -6.40 8.55 0.87
C ARG A 94 -7.22 8.78 -0.40
N TYR A 95 -7.65 10.02 -0.61
CA TYR A 95 -8.23 10.41 -1.89
C TYR A 95 -7.11 10.56 -2.92
N ASN A 96 -7.41 10.29 -4.18
CA ASN A 96 -6.44 10.31 -5.27
C ASN A 96 -6.22 11.73 -5.81
N GLU A 97 -5.24 11.85 -6.72
CA GLU A 97 -4.99 13.05 -7.53
C GLU A 97 -4.77 14.34 -6.71
N GLY A 98 -4.10 14.24 -5.55
CA GLY A 98 -3.82 15.41 -4.72
C GLY A 98 -5.03 15.95 -3.92
N LEU A 99 -6.22 15.36 -4.05
CA LEU A 99 -7.42 15.83 -3.35
C LEU A 99 -7.26 15.69 -1.82
N HIS A 100 -6.62 14.63 -1.35
CA HIS A 100 -6.45 14.41 0.08
C HIS A 100 -5.55 15.48 0.71
N GLN A 101 -4.48 15.87 0.03
CA GLN A 101 -3.57 16.96 0.42
C GLN A 101 -4.29 18.30 0.39
N ALA A 102 -5.16 18.52 -0.59
CA ALA A 102 -5.99 19.73 -0.63
C ALA A 102 -6.97 19.81 0.56
N ILE A 103 -7.52 18.68 1.01
CA ILE A 103 -8.34 18.62 2.24
C ILE A 103 -7.47 18.83 3.49
N GLU A 104 -6.30 18.19 3.56
CA GLU A 104 -5.35 18.39 4.66
C GLU A 104 -4.97 19.87 4.80
N ALA A 105 -4.66 20.54 3.68
CA ALA A 105 -4.38 21.97 3.65
C ALA A 105 -5.60 22.83 4.01
N LYS A 106 -6.80 22.46 3.53
CA LYS A 106 -8.08 23.12 3.89
C LYS A 106 -8.32 23.11 5.40
N GLU A 107 -8.06 21.98 6.05
CA GLU A 107 -8.30 21.78 7.48
C GLU A 107 -7.12 22.19 8.36
N GLY A 108 -6.03 22.70 7.76
CA GLY A 108 -4.85 23.17 8.49
C GLY A 108 -4.06 22.06 9.18
N VAL A 109 -4.17 20.82 8.71
CA VAL A 109 -3.38 19.69 9.24
C VAL A 109 -2.10 19.48 8.43
N SER A 110 -1.18 18.67 8.96
CA SER A 110 0.07 18.36 8.27
C SER A 110 -0.22 17.65 6.95
N VAL A 111 0.24 18.24 5.85
CA VAL A 111 0.11 17.63 4.52
C VAL A 111 1.14 16.52 4.39
N ALA A 112 0.68 15.29 4.18
CA ALA A 112 1.57 14.15 4.02
C ALA A 112 2.09 14.05 2.57
N SER A 113 3.37 13.70 2.43
CA SER A 113 3.98 13.41 1.13
C SER A 113 3.27 12.22 0.46
N GLU A 114 2.86 12.37 -0.79
CA GLU A 114 2.34 11.25 -1.59
C GLU A 114 3.48 10.51 -2.27
N ASN A 115 3.50 9.19 -2.15
CA ASN A 115 4.25 8.36 -3.09
C ASN A 115 3.37 8.16 -4.32
N LYS A 116 3.71 8.85 -5.42
CA LYS A 116 3.02 8.67 -6.69
C LYS A 116 3.59 7.44 -7.41
N THR A 117 2.76 6.43 -7.61
CA THR A 117 3.11 5.29 -8.47
C THR A 117 3.10 5.74 -9.94
N LEU A 118 4.29 5.85 -10.55
CA LEU A 118 4.43 6.30 -11.94
C LEU A 118 4.17 5.18 -12.95
N ALA A 119 4.50 3.95 -12.60
CA ALA A 119 4.31 2.77 -13.43
C ALA A 119 4.06 1.54 -12.55
N THR A 120 3.33 0.56 -13.08
CA THR A 120 3.10 -0.72 -12.43
C THR A 120 2.99 -1.80 -13.47
N ILE A 121 3.60 -2.94 -13.20
CA ILE A 121 3.43 -4.18 -13.95
C ILE A 121 3.51 -5.34 -12.98
N THR A 122 2.69 -6.37 -13.19
CA THR A 122 2.80 -7.62 -12.42
C THR A 122 3.96 -8.45 -12.96
N PHE A 123 4.55 -9.31 -12.14
CA PHE A 123 5.62 -10.20 -12.62
C PHE A 123 5.14 -11.10 -13.76
N GLN A 124 3.89 -11.55 -13.71
CA GLN A 124 3.25 -12.33 -14.79
C GLN A 124 3.33 -11.57 -16.12
N ASN A 125 2.86 -10.33 -16.15
CA ASN A 125 2.87 -9.53 -17.38
C ASN A 125 4.29 -9.14 -17.80
N PHE A 126 5.17 -8.85 -16.85
CA PHE A 126 6.56 -8.51 -17.12
C PHE A 126 7.32 -9.66 -17.79
N PHE A 127 7.20 -10.88 -17.28
CA PHE A 127 7.89 -12.04 -17.86
C PHE A 127 7.32 -12.46 -19.22
N ARG A 128 6.05 -12.18 -19.51
CA ARG A 128 5.44 -12.43 -20.84
C ARG A 128 5.97 -11.50 -21.94
N LEU A 129 6.70 -10.44 -21.60
CA LEU A 129 7.35 -9.57 -22.58
C LEU A 129 8.59 -10.22 -23.24
N TYR A 130 9.16 -11.25 -22.62
CA TYR A 130 10.35 -11.91 -23.15
C TYR A 130 9.99 -12.84 -24.30
N GLY A 131 10.68 -12.72 -25.43
CA GLY A 131 10.47 -13.60 -26.59
C GLY A 131 10.84 -15.08 -26.31
N LYS A 132 11.65 -15.33 -25.28
CA LYS A 132 11.93 -16.66 -24.75
C LYS A 132 12.03 -16.58 -23.22
N LEU A 133 11.31 -17.44 -22.53
CA LEU A 133 11.32 -17.55 -21.07
C LEU A 133 11.73 -18.97 -20.67
N SER A 134 12.51 -19.10 -19.61
CA SER A 134 12.94 -20.36 -19.03
C SER A 134 13.28 -20.15 -17.55
N GLY A 135 13.09 -21.17 -16.72
CA GLY A 135 13.43 -21.13 -15.29
C GLY A 135 14.00 -22.46 -14.81
N MET A 136 14.61 -22.42 -13.61
CA MET A 136 15.11 -23.61 -12.92
C MET A 136 14.78 -23.51 -11.43
N THR A 137 14.29 -24.60 -10.84
CA THR A 137 14.02 -24.72 -9.41
C THR A 137 13.97 -26.20 -9.01
N GLY A 138 14.10 -26.50 -7.72
CA GLY A 138 14.01 -27.86 -7.19
C GLY A 138 12.59 -28.34 -6.88
N THR A 139 11.58 -27.48 -7.01
CA THR A 139 10.21 -27.74 -6.49
C THR A 139 9.11 -27.29 -7.46
N ALA A 140 9.32 -27.45 -8.77
CA ALA A 140 8.40 -26.91 -9.78
C ALA A 140 7.19 -27.80 -10.06
N LEU A 141 7.35 -29.13 -9.95
CA LEU A 141 6.41 -30.12 -10.48
C LEU A 141 4.99 -30.01 -9.90
N THR A 142 4.84 -29.60 -8.63
CA THR A 142 3.53 -29.42 -8.00
C THR A 142 2.76 -28.21 -8.53
N GLU A 143 3.46 -27.28 -9.19
CA GLU A 143 2.91 -26.02 -9.71
C GLU A 143 2.83 -26.02 -11.24
N GLU A 144 2.90 -27.19 -11.88
CA GLU A 144 2.91 -27.33 -13.34
C GLU A 144 1.74 -26.62 -14.03
N GLU A 145 0.54 -26.74 -13.47
CA GLU A 145 -0.66 -26.08 -14.00
C GLU A 145 -0.53 -24.55 -14.01
N GLU A 146 0.05 -23.97 -12.94
CA GLU A 146 0.26 -22.52 -12.86
C GLU A 146 1.30 -22.06 -13.89
N PHE A 147 2.42 -22.76 -14.01
CA PHE A 147 3.47 -22.43 -14.98
C PHE A 147 2.99 -22.54 -16.44
N GLY A 148 2.22 -23.60 -16.76
CA GLY A 148 1.63 -23.78 -18.07
C GLY A 148 0.59 -22.70 -18.40
N THR A 149 -0.30 -22.39 -17.46
CA THR A 149 -1.43 -21.46 -17.71
C THR A 149 -0.97 -20.00 -17.77
N ILE A 150 -0.08 -19.58 -16.87
CA ILE A 150 0.32 -18.18 -16.73
C ILE A 150 1.49 -17.83 -17.66
N TYR A 151 2.46 -18.73 -17.78
CA TYR A 151 3.73 -18.46 -18.47
C TYR A 151 3.93 -19.29 -19.73
N ASN A 152 3.04 -20.25 -20.04
CA ASN A 152 3.20 -21.21 -21.14
C ASN A 152 4.57 -21.91 -21.07
N LEU A 153 4.92 -22.36 -19.86
CA LEU A 153 6.15 -23.08 -19.55
C LEU A 153 5.84 -24.51 -19.13
N ASP A 154 6.43 -25.46 -19.86
CA ASP A 154 6.44 -26.87 -19.46
C ASP A 154 7.48 -27.09 -18.35
N ILE A 155 7.18 -28.04 -17.46
CA ILE A 155 8.09 -28.44 -16.39
C ILE A 155 8.75 -29.75 -16.77
N ILE A 156 10.08 -29.79 -16.72
CA ILE A 156 10.87 -30.99 -16.97
C ILE A 156 11.62 -31.34 -15.69
N GLU A 157 11.28 -32.49 -15.10
CA GLU A 157 12.03 -33.05 -13.98
C GLU A 157 13.37 -33.60 -14.47
N ILE A 158 14.46 -33.01 -13.99
CA ILE A 158 15.81 -33.48 -14.29
C ILE A 158 16.23 -34.47 -13.20
N PRO A 159 16.66 -35.70 -13.56
CA PRO A 159 17.07 -36.69 -12.57
C PRO A 159 18.27 -36.22 -11.76
N THR A 160 18.28 -36.56 -10.48
CA THR A 160 19.38 -36.22 -9.57
C THR A 160 20.67 -36.93 -9.98
N ASN A 161 21.81 -36.22 -9.90
CA ASN A 161 23.14 -36.78 -10.19
C ASN A 161 23.51 -38.00 -9.31
N ARG A 162 22.91 -38.11 -8.11
CA ARG A 162 23.06 -39.26 -7.21
C ARG A 162 21.70 -39.64 -6.62
N PRO A 163 21.47 -40.91 -6.27
CA PRO A 163 20.26 -41.31 -5.57
C PRO A 163 20.05 -40.51 -4.28
N ILE A 164 18.82 -40.09 -4.03
CA ILE A 164 18.45 -39.36 -2.81
C ILE A 164 18.49 -40.35 -1.65
N ALA A 165 19.36 -40.08 -0.67
CA ALA A 165 19.49 -40.86 0.56
C ALA A 165 18.94 -40.11 1.80
N ARG A 166 18.31 -38.95 1.61
CA ARG A 166 17.68 -38.18 2.69
C ARG A 166 16.44 -38.92 3.17
N ILE A 167 16.28 -39.02 4.48
CA ILE A 167 15.09 -39.58 5.13
C ILE A 167 14.18 -38.42 5.49
N ASP A 168 12.97 -38.40 4.92
CA ASP A 168 11.93 -37.42 5.22
C ASP A 168 10.95 -38.04 6.22
N ASP A 169 11.07 -37.65 7.49
CA ASP A 169 10.18 -38.10 8.57
C ASP A 169 8.77 -37.49 8.43
N PRO A 170 7.71 -38.19 8.87
CA PRO A 170 6.35 -37.66 8.83
C PRO A 170 6.16 -36.47 9.78
N ASP A 171 5.19 -35.61 9.46
CA ASP A 171 4.85 -34.46 10.29
C ASP A 171 4.42 -34.83 11.71
N VAL A 172 4.86 -34.04 12.69
CA VAL A 172 4.45 -34.18 14.09
C VAL A 172 3.62 -32.97 14.51
N VAL A 173 2.34 -33.21 14.83
CA VAL A 173 1.37 -32.16 15.16
C VAL A 173 1.17 -32.06 16.67
N TYR A 174 1.22 -30.83 17.19
CA TYR A 174 1.05 -30.54 18.62
C TYR A 174 -0.19 -29.71 18.88
N LYS A 175 -0.90 -30.00 19.98
CA LYS A 175 -2.11 -29.26 20.40
C LYS A 175 -1.83 -27.78 20.71
N THR A 176 -0.64 -27.45 21.19
CA THR A 176 -0.27 -26.08 21.57
C THR A 176 1.09 -25.70 21.01
N GLU A 177 1.27 -24.41 20.74
CA GLU A 177 2.54 -23.89 20.23
C GLU A 177 3.68 -24.09 21.25
N ALA A 178 3.40 -23.95 22.55
CA ALA A 178 4.37 -24.21 23.61
C ALA A 178 4.81 -25.68 23.65
N ALA A 179 3.92 -26.63 23.38
CA ALA A 179 4.30 -28.05 23.26
C ALA A 179 5.19 -28.27 22.02
N LYS A 180 4.84 -27.69 20.87
CA LYS A 180 5.66 -27.72 19.65
C LYS A 180 7.08 -27.20 19.90
N TYR A 181 7.22 -26.01 20.50
CA TYR A 181 8.53 -25.42 20.76
C TYR A 181 9.39 -26.27 21.69
N ARG A 182 8.80 -26.80 22.78
CA ARG A 182 9.53 -27.71 23.67
C ARG A 182 10.05 -28.93 22.93
N ALA A 183 9.21 -29.56 22.10
CA ALA A 183 9.63 -30.72 21.33
C ALA A 183 10.73 -30.41 20.31
N VAL A 184 10.64 -29.28 19.60
CA VAL A 184 11.68 -28.81 18.68
C VAL A 184 13.01 -28.61 19.41
N ILE A 185 12.98 -27.97 20.58
CA ILE A 185 14.19 -27.73 21.39
C ILE A 185 14.82 -29.06 21.83
N GLU A 186 14.03 -30.02 22.31
CA GLU A 186 14.54 -31.34 22.71
C GLU A 186 15.14 -32.10 21.52
N GLN A 187 14.54 -32.00 20.33
CA GLN A 187 15.13 -32.59 19.12
C GLN A 187 16.46 -31.92 18.74
N VAL A 188 16.52 -30.59 18.78
CA VAL A 188 17.77 -29.84 18.53
C VAL A 188 18.84 -30.23 19.54
N LYS A 189 18.51 -30.34 20.83
CA LYS A 189 19.44 -30.82 21.87
C LYS A 189 19.98 -32.20 21.56
N ALA A 190 19.11 -33.14 21.22
CA ALA A 190 19.49 -34.52 20.93
C ALA A 190 20.42 -34.61 19.70
N CYS A 191 20.16 -33.84 18.64
CA CYS A 191 21.04 -33.75 17.47
C CYS A 191 22.38 -33.06 17.82
N HIS A 192 22.33 -31.93 18.53
CA HIS A 192 23.51 -31.17 18.91
C HIS A 192 24.45 -31.98 19.82
N ALA A 193 23.91 -32.76 20.76
CA ALA A 193 24.68 -33.66 21.62
C ALA A 193 25.44 -34.75 20.84
N LYS A 194 24.95 -35.12 19.65
CA LYS A 194 25.61 -36.07 18.73
C LYS A 194 26.58 -35.40 17.76
N GLY A 195 26.69 -34.07 17.77
CA GLY A 195 27.46 -33.31 16.78
C GLY A 195 26.81 -33.22 15.39
N GLN A 196 25.53 -33.59 15.26
CA GLN A 196 24.80 -33.51 14.00
C GLN A 196 24.41 -32.05 13.71
N PRO A 197 24.70 -31.51 12.52
CA PRO A 197 24.28 -30.15 12.15
C PRO A 197 22.76 -30.07 11.98
N VAL A 198 22.17 -28.96 12.40
CA VAL A 198 20.72 -28.73 12.36
C VAL A 198 20.40 -27.39 11.72
N LEU A 199 19.45 -27.38 10.78
CA LEU A 199 18.84 -26.18 10.23
C LEU A 199 17.36 -26.15 10.66
N VAL A 200 16.93 -25.07 11.30
CA VAL A 200 15.53 -24.90 11.72
C VAL A 200 14.91 -23.73 10.97
N GLY A 201 13.85 -23.99 10.21
CA GLY A 201 13.09 -22.96 9.50
C GLY A 201 11.93 -22.42 10.34
N THR A 202 11.70 -21.10 10.29
CA THR A 202 10.47 -20.48 10.80
C THR A 202 9.87 -19.53 9.77
N VAL A 203 8.62 -19.12 9.98
CA VAL A 203 7.85 -18.30 9.03
C VAL A 203 7.90 -16.80 9.31
N SER A 204 8.52 -16.36 10.41
CA SER A 204 8.61 -14.94 10.75
C SER A 204 9.82 -14.61 11.61
N ILE A 205 10.29 -13.36 11.52
CA ILE A 205 11.41 -12.85 12.33
C ILE A 205 11.12 -13.01 13.83
N GLU A 206 9.89 -12.70 14.26
CA GLU A 206 9.47 -12.86 15.66
C GLU A 206 9.60 -14.30 16.15
N LYS A 207 9.21 -15.29 15.33
CA LYS A 207 9.33 -16.71 15.68
C LYS A 207 10.78 -17.17 15.69
N ASN A 208 11.60 -16.63 14.79
CA ASN A 208 13.05 -16.82 14.78
C ASN A 208 13.69 -16.31 16.08
N GLU A 209 13.37 -15.09 16.51
CA GLU A 209 13.88 -14.49 17.75
C GLU A 209 13.39 -15.24 18.99
N LYS A 210 12.11 -15.62 19.04
CA LYS A 210 11.55 -16.44 20.12
C LYS A 210 12.28 -17.79 20.23
N LEU A 211 12.49 -18.48 19.12
CA LEU A 211 13.20 -19.76 19.12
C LEU A 211 14.67 -19.59 19.53
N SER A 212 15.34 -18.55 19.01
CA SER A 212 16.72 -18.22 19.37
C SER A 212 16.87 -18.00 20.88
N TYR A 213 15.98 -17.21 21.47
CA TYR A 213 15.94 -17.01 22.93
C TYR A 213 15.78 -18.32 23.70
N LEU A 214 14.85 -19.19 23.27
CA LEU A 214 14.62 -20.48 23.93
C LEU A 214 15.84 -21.41 23.82
N LEU A 215 16.51 -21.47 22.67
CA LEU A 215 17.73 -22.24 22.49
C LEU A 215 18.89 -21.70 23.35
N SER A 216 19.03 -20.38 23.45
CA SER A 216 20.03 -19.72 24.30
C SER A 216 19.83 -20.05 25.79
N ARG A 217 18.57 -20.10 26.26
CA ARG A 217 18.27 -20.50 27.65
C ARG A 217 18.73 -21.92 27.99
N GLU A 218 18.78 -22.80 26.99
CA GLU A 218 19.24 -24.17 27.10
C GLU A 218 20.77 -24.32 26.86
N GLY A 219 21.48 -23.20 26.67
CA GLY A 219 22.92 -23.19 26.46
C GLY A 219 23.38 -23.67 25.07
N ILE A 220 22.46 -23.76 24.10
CA ILE A 220 22.76 -24.25 22.76
C ILE A 220 23.30 -23.10 21.90
N LYS A 221 24.55 -23.22 21.46
CA LYS A 221 25.17 -22.27 20.53
C LYS A 221 24.53 -22.42 19.15
N HIS A 222 24.07 -21.31 18.57
CA HIS A 222 23.42 -21.30 17.26
C HIS A 222 23.63 -19.94 16.58
N ASN A 223 23.34 -19.90 15.28
CA ASN A 223 23.33 -18.66 14.49
C ASN A 223 21.90 -18.32 14.10
N LEU A 224 21.56 -17.04 14.12
CA LEU A 224 20.27 -16.54 13.67
C LEU A 224 20.43 -15.89 12.29
N LEU A 225 19.68 -16.38 11.31
CA LEU A 225 19.63 -15.82 9.95
C LEU A 225 18.24 -15.25 9.71
N ASN A 226 18.16 -13.93 9.69
CA ASN A 226 16.97 -13.22 9.20
C ASN A 226 17.29 -12.77 7.77
N ALA A 227 16.42 -13.09 6.82
CA ALA A 227 16.55 -12.69 5.42
C ALA A 227 16.37 -11.16 5.28
N LYS A 228 17.40 -10.41 5.67
CA LYS A 228 17.54 -8.97 5.49
C LYS A 228 18.26 -8.68 4.18
#